data_AF-A0A8T4HW57-F1
#
_entry.id   AF-A0A8T4HW57-F1
#
_cell.length_a   1.000
_cell.length_b   1.000
_cell.length_c   1.000
_cell.angle_alpha   90.00
_cell.angle_beta   90.00
_cell.angle_gamma   90.00
#
_symmetry.space_group_name_H-M   'P 1'
#
loop_
_entity.id
_entity.type
_entity.pdbx_description
1 polymer ?
#
loop_
_entity_poly.entity_id
_entity_poly.type
_entity_poly.pdbx_seq_one_letter_code
_entity_poly.pdbx_strand_id
1 'polypeptide(L)'
;MLACGVGPVGLPAEAVAAAAEGERQSEGGDEHARHSGSLGHLCAFHRSGPARALGVSATGERLRKRTGKRIDAVRNDIPQGGGARGAEEKGGDRPRVAFLYLRGSASVYLLGGSRSGASSLIEAAGGVDAGKESGLKKDFTAITSEALAKAAPDVILVMTKGLDSVHGVEGLLKIPGVAQTPAGRHRRIATIDDGVLLNYGPRTDQVLRDLAAQIHAKGGRP
;
A
#
# COMPACT_ATOMS: atom_id res chain seq x y z
N MET A 1 10.95 31.60 -30.02
CA MET A 1 10.00 30.49 -29.78
C MET A 1 10.76 29.36 -29.12
N LEU A 2 10.65 29.21 -27.80
CA LEU A 2 11.30 28.12 -27.05
C LEU A 2 10.20 27.27 -26.41
N ALA A 3 10.07 26.02 -26.86
CA ALA A 3 9.11 25.06 -26.34
C ALA A 3 9.60 24.52 -24.98
N CYS A 4 8.87 24.78 -23.90
CA CYS A 4 9.05 24.09 -22.62
C CYS A 4 8.21 22.82 -22.62
N GLY A 5 8.83 21.68 -22.94
CA GLY A 5 8.27 20.35 -22.70
C GLY A 5 8.41 19.98 -21.22
N VAL A 6 7.29 19.80 -20.53
CA VAL A 6 7.27 19.23 -19.18
C VAL A 6 6.96 17.74 -19.31
N GLY A 7 8.00 16.91 -19.32
CA GLY A 7 7.86 15.46 -19.22
C GLY A 7 7.44 15.05 -17.79
N PRO A 8 6.74 13.92 -17.62
CA PRO A 8 6.32 13.45 -16.30
C PRO A 8 7.54 13.00 -15.49
N VAL A 9 7.79 13.66 -14.35
CA VAL A 9 8.78 13.21 -13.36
C VAL A 9 8.16 12.07 -12.55
N GLY A 10 8.15 10.88 -13.13
CA GLY A 10 8.07 9.64 -12.37
C GLY A 10 9.46 9.31 -11.85
N LEU A 11 9.60 9.07 -10.55
CA LEU A 11 10.80 8.42 -10.03
C LEU A 11 10.95 7.07 -10.77
N PRO A 12 12.12 6.78 -11.36
CA PRO A 12 12.33 5.50 -12.04
C PRO A 12 12.14 4.37 -11.02
N ALA A 13 11.52 3.28 -11.43
CA ALA A 13 11.26 2.11 -10.57
C ALA A 13 12.53 1.53 -9.92
N GLU A 14 13.71 1.85 -10.47
CA GLU A 14 15.02 1.53 -9.90
C GLU A 14 15.29 2.26 -8.59
N ALA A 15 14.76 3.48 -8.39
CA ALA A 15 14.90 4.23 -7.13
C ALA A 15 14.06 3.61 -5.99
N VAL A 16 12.95 2.96 -6.32
CA VAL A 16 12.09 2.25 -5.35
C VAL A 16 12.72 0.92 -4.94
N ALA A 17 13.39 0.24 -5.87
CA ALA A 17 14.19 -0.96 -5.56
C ALA A 17 15.48 -0.61 -4.79
N ALA A 18 16.16 0.49 -5.14
CA ALA A 18 17.36 0.96 -4.45
C ALA A 18 17.08 1.35 -2.98
N ALA A 19 15.88 1.85 -2.68
CA ALA A 19 15.46 2.09 -1.29
C ALA A 19 15.35 0.80 -0.45
N ALA A 20 15.16 -0.36 -1.08
CA ALA A 20 15.10 -1.65 -0.40
C ALA A 20 16.49 -2.31 -0.19
N GLU A 21 17.52 -1.87 -0.92
CA GLU A 21 18.89 -2.43 -0.85
C GLU A 21 19.90 -1.54 -0.09
N GLY A 22 19.54 -0.28 0.22
CA GLY A 22 20.46 0.74 0.74
C GLY A 22 20.73 0.81 2.26
N GLU A 23 20.17 -0.06 3.11
CA GLU A 23 20.45 -0.03 4.57
C GLU A 23 21.35 -1.19 5.01
N ARG A 24 22.62 -1.14 4.62
CA ARG A 24 23.73 -1.76 5.36
C ARG A 24 24.94 -0.84 5.31
N GLN A 25 25.10 -0.02 6.35
CA GLN A 25 26.35 0.43 6.98
C GLN A 25 26.11 1.79 7.63
N SER A 26 25.95 1.80 8.96
CA SER A 26 26.41 2.85 9.89
C SER A 26 25.75 2.63 11.26
N GLU A 27 26.25 1.66 12.02
CA GLU A 27 26.19 1.69 13.48
C GLU A 27 27.52 2.30 13.95
N GLY A 28 27.47 3.39 14.74
CA GLY A 28 28.64 3.93 15.42
C GLY A 28 28.54 5.41 15.86
N GLY A 29 28.18 5.63 17.13
CA GLY A 29 28.32 6.90 17.88
C GLY A 29 27.22 7.93 17.60
N ASP A 30 26.62 8.63 18.55
CA ASP A 30 27.10 9.05 19.86
C ASP A 30 25.88 9.32 20.76
N GLU A 31 26.01 8.92 22.03
CA GLU A 31 25.02 9.05 23.08
C GLU A 31 25.12 10.47 23.64
N HIS A 32 24.14 11.37 23.36
CA HIS A 32 23.74 12.48 24.23
C HIS A 32 22.53 13.25 23.63
N ALA A 33 21.31 12.93 24.10
CA ALA A 33 20.21 13.88 24.31
C ALA A 33 18.95 13.13 24.74
N ARG A 34 18.77 12.95 26.05
CA ARG A 34 17.50 12.48 26.62
C ARG A 34 16.49 13.63 26.67
N HIS A 35 15.27 13.31 26.26
CA HIS A 35 13.98 13.83 26.73
C HIS A 35 13.59 15.28 26.40
N SER A 36 12.69 15.43 25.43
CA SER A 36 11.39 16.11 25.63
C SER A 36 10.50 15.87 24.40
N GLY A 37 9.20 15.68 24.63
CA GLY A 37 8.24 15.27 23.63
C GLY A 37 7.82 16.34 22.62
N SER A 38 6.84 15.94 21.81
CA SER A 38 5.95 16.75 20.97
C SER A 38 6.51 17.28 19.65
N LEU A 39 6.15 16.57 18.56
CA LEU A 39 5.66 17.06 17.25
C LEU A 39 6.34 18.24 16.50
N GLY A 40 7.36 18.91 17.02
CA GLY A 40 7.91 20.15 16.46
C GLY A 40 8.74 19.97 15.19
N HIS A 41 9.33 18.79 14.95
CA HIS A 41 10.17 18.57 13.78
C HIS A 41 9.38 18.38 12.47
N LEU A 42 8.06 18.14 12.54
CA LEU A 42 7.19 18.17 11.35
C LEU A 42 6.86 19.59 10.87
N CYS A 43 7.14 20.64 11.66
CA CYS A 43 6.94 22.04 11.25
C CYS A 43 8.19 22.71 10.68
N ALA A 44 9.39 22.16 10.89
CA ALA A 44 10.65 22.74 10.43
C ALA A 44 11.05 22.34 8.99
N PHE A 45 10.16 21.71 8.22
CA PHE A 45 10.29 21.58 6.76
C PHE A 45 9.44 22.66 6.04
N HIS A 46 9.52 23.89 6.53
CA HIS A 46 8.95 25.05 5.86
C HIS A 46 9.82 25.41 4.65
N ARG A 47 9.35 25.09 3.42
CA ARG A 47 9.29 26.04 2.25
C ARG A 47 9.00 25.48 0.84
N SER A 48 8.63 24.23 0.57
CA SER A 48 8.42 23.86 -0.86
C SER A 48 7.43 22.72 -1.11
N GLY A 49 6.15 22.97 -0.86
CA GLY A 49 5.10 22.17 -1.50
C GLY A 49 4.95 22.55 -2.99
N PRO A 50 4.50 21.64 -3.89
CA PRO A 50 4.38 21.93 -5.33
C PRO A 50 3.57 23.20 -5.64
N ALA A 51 2.49 23.45 -4.90
CA ALA A 51 1.67 24.66 -5.08
C ALA A 51 2.41 25.96 -4.72
N ARG A 52 3.30 25.92 -3.72
CA ARG A 52 4.13 27.07 -3.34
C ARG A 52 5.26 27.28 -4.34
N ALA A 53 5.87 26.20 -4.81
CA ALA A 53 6.91 26.23 -5.85
C ALA A 53 6.39 26.81 -7.17
N LEU A 54 5.13 26.53 -7.51
CA LEU A 54 4.45 27.04 -8.70
C LEU A 54 3.76 28.41 -8.47
N GLY A 55 3.88 29.02 -7.28
CA GLY A 55 3.25 30.31 -6.98
C GLY A 55 1.71 30.29 -6.86
N VAL A 56 1.09 29.11 -6.80
CA VAL A 56 -0.38 28.89 -6.78
C VAL A 56 -0.89 28.40 -5.43
N SER A 57 -0.33 28.89 -4.32
CA SER A 57 -0.61 28.42 -2.95
C SER A 57 -2.10 28.41 -2.59
N ALA A 58 -2.86 29.45 -2.96
CA ALA A 58 -4.31 29.51 -2.71
C ALA A 58 -5.08 28.41 -3.47
N THR A 59 -4.67 28.10 -4.70
CA THR A 59 -5.25 26.99 -5.49
C THR A 59 -4.88 25.64 -4.88
N GLY A 60 -3.64 25.49 -4.40
CA GLY A 60 -3.21 24.30 -3.67
C GLY A 60 -4.04 24.04 -2.42
N GLU A 61 -4.34 25.08 -1.63
CA GLU A 61 -5.17 24.98 -0.44
C GLU A 61 -6.62 24.57 -0.78
N ARG A 62 -7.21 25.16 -1.82
CA ARG A 62 -8.55 24.76 -2.30
C ARG A 62 -8.57 23.31 -2.74
N LEU A 63 -7.54 22.86 -3.46
CA LEU A 63 -7.42 21.47 -3.89
C LEU A 63 -7.30 20.54 -2.67
N ARG A 64 -6.45 20.87 -1.69
CA ARG A 64 -6.27 20.09 -0.46
C ARG A 64 -7.60 19.93 0.30
N LYS A 65 -8.32 21.03 0.52
CA LYS A 65 -9.62 21.00 1.20
C LYS A 65 -10.64 20.14 0.46
N ARG A 66 -10.74 20.29 -0.87
CA ARG A 66 -11.68 19.52 -1.69
C ARG A 66 -11.34 18.03 -1.68
N THR A 67 -10.06 17.67 -1.85
CA THR A 67 -9.60 16.28 -1.84
C THR A 67 -9.80 15.65 -0.46
N GLY A 68 -9.45 16.35 0.62
CA GLY A 68 -9.67 15.88 2.00
C GLY A 68 -11.14 15.53 2.24
N LYS A 69 -12.06 16.44 1.91
CA LYS A 69 -13.51 16.18 2.03
C LYS A 69 -13.98 14.93 1.27
N ARG A 70 -13.44 14.67 0.06
CA ARG A 70 -13.82 13.47 -0.71
C ARG A 70 -13.26 12.19 -0.10
N ILE A 71 -12.02 12.22 0.40
CA ILE A 71 -11.41 11.08 1.09
C ILE A 71 -12.19 10.78 2.38
N ASP A 72 -12.51 11.80 3.17
CA ASP A 72 -13.28 11.64 4.41
C ASP A 72 -14.67 11.06 4.15
N ALA A 73 -15.35 11.53 3.11
CA ALA A 73 -16.64 10.98 2.68
C ALA A 73 -16.54 9.48 2.35
N VAL A 74 -15.53 9.08 1.57
CA VAL A 74 -15.30 7.66 1.26
C VAL A 74 -15.00 6.85 2.51
N ARG A 75 -14.16 7.36 3.42
CA ARG A 75 -13.80 6.66 4.66
C ARG A 75 -15.00 6.41 5.57
N ASN A 76 -15.94 7.36 5.62
CA ASN A 76 -17.17 7.23 6.39
C ASN A 76 -18.11 6.16 5.82
N ASP A 77 -18.05 5.89 4.51
CA ASP A 77 -18.83 4.84 3.85
C ASP A 77 -18.21 3.43 4.03
N ILE A 78 -16.94 3.34 4.40
CA ILE A 78 -16.19 2.07 4.48
C ILE A 78 -16.44 1.37 5.82
N PRO A 79 -16.76 0.06 5.84
CA PRO A 79 -16.88 -0.70 7.07
C PRO A 79 -15.57 -0.69 7.89
N GLN A 80 -15.62 -0.19 9.11
CA GLN A 80 -14.48 -0.09 10.04
C GLN A 80 -14.49 -1.19 11.12
N GLY A 81 -15.15 -2.33 10.87
CA GLY A 81 -15.43 -3.40 11.86
C GLY A 81 -14.22 -4.01 12.60
N GLY A 82 -14.45 -4.86 13.61
CA GLY A 82 -13.40 -5.43 14.47
C GLY A 82 -12.47 -6.42 13.77
N GLY A 83 -11.30 -6.68 14.36
CA GLY A 83 -10.31 -7.62 13.84
C GLY A 83 -10.25 -8.95 14.60
N ALA A 84 -9.90 -9.98 13.83
CA ALA A 84 -9.38 -11.31 14.19
C ALA A 84 -10.35 -12.33 14.81
N ARG A 85 -10.97 -13.12 13.91
CA ARG A 85 -11.34 -14.56 14.02
C ARG A 85 -11.89 -15.03 15.37
N GLY A 86 -13.20 -15.05 15.44
CA GLY A 86 -13.99 -15.89 16.32
C GLY A 86 -15.48 -15.84 15.96
N ALA A 87 -15.97 -16.95 15.40
CA ALA A 87 -17.38 -17.35 15.23
C ALA A 87 -18.31 -16.53 14.30
N GLU A 88 -18.76 -17.24 13.27
CA GLU A 88 -20.13 -17.33 12.73
C GLU A 88 -21.04 -16.09 12.70
N GLU A 89 -21.47 -15.75 11.48
CA GLU A 89 -22.78 -15.19 11.17
C GLU A 89 -23.31 -14.00 12.00
N LYS A 90 -22.80 -12.80 11.70
CA LYS A 90 -23.57 -11.54 11.47
C LYS A 90 -22.65 -10.33 11.63
N GLY A 91 -22.10 -9.84 10.52
CA GLY A 91 -21.51 -8.49 10.42
C GLY A 91 -20.05 -8.34 10.88
N GLY A 92 -19.13 -8.38 9.92
CA GLY A 92 -18.06 -7.37 9.83
C GLY A 92 -16.68 -7.71 10.40
N ASP A 93 -16.12 -8.89 10.13
CA ASP A 93 -14.68 -9.14 10.35
C ASP A 93 -13.87 -8.47 9.23
N ARG A 94 -12.88 -7.64 9.56
CA ARG A 94 -12.04 -6.95 8.55
C ARG A 94 -11.22 -7.95 7.75
N PRO A 95 -11.25 -7.93 6.41
CA PRO A 95 -10.48 -8.86 5.59
C PRO A 95 -8.98 -8.65 5.83
N ARG A 96 -8.25 -9.74 6.04
CA ARG A 96 -6.77 -9.71 6.09
C ARG A 96 -6.23 -9.60 4.66
N VAL A 97 -5.50 -8.55 4.37
CA VAL A 97 -4.97 -8.24 3.04
C VAL A 97 -3.46 -8.33 3.07
N ALA A 98 -2.87 -9.16 2.22
CA ALA A 98 -1.43 -9.17 1.97
C ALA A 98 -1.12 -8.37 0.71
N PHE A 99 -0.18 -7.42 0.79
CA PHE A 99 0.34 -6.74 -0.39
C PHE A 99 1.52 -7.52 -0.99
N LEU A 100 1.40 -7.92 -2.26
CA LEU A 100 2.48 -8.56 -3.00
C LEU A 100 2.97 -7.64 -4.12
N TYR A 101 4.27 -7.34 -4.09
CA TYR A 101 4.97 -6.66 -5.18
C TYR A 101 5.58 -7.70 -6.11
N LEU A 102 5.19 -7.65 -7.39
CA LEU A 102 5.53 -8.65 -8.39
C LEU A 102 6.25 -8.02 -9.57
N ARG A 103 7.34 -8.65 -10.00
CA ARG A 103 8.04 -8.36 -11.25
C ARG A 103 8.50 -9.67 -11.87
N GLY A 104 7.61 -10.31 -12.62
CA GLY A 104 7.82 -11.66 -13.15
C GLY A 104 9.03 -11.80 -14.06
N SER A 105 9.30 -10.81 -14.91
CA SER A 105 10.49 -10.81 -15.79
C SER A 105 11.82 -10.80 -15.05
N ALA A 106 11.84 -10.31 -13.80
CA ALA A 106 13.02 -10.27 -12.95
C ALA A 106 12.98 -11.32 -11.83
N SER A 107 11.96 -12.19 -11.81
CA SER A 107 11.69 -13.14 -10.72
C SER A 107 11.67 -12.51 -9.32
N VAL A 108 11.22 -11.24 -9.23
CA VAL A 108 11.12 -10.52 -7.97
C VAL A 108 9.70 -10.64 -7.44
N TYR A 109 9.53 -11.38 -6.35
CA TYR A 109 8.26 -11.59 -5.68
C TYR A 109 8.41 -11.28 -4.19
N LEU A 110 7.81 -10.17 -3.76
CA LEU A 110 7.98 -9.64 -2.42
C LEU A 110 6.63 -9.50 -1.71
N LEU A 111 6.60 -9.85 -0.44
CA LEU A 111 5.52 -9.59 0.50
C LEU A 111 5.83 -8.30 1.27
N GLY A 112 4.88 -7.36 1.25
CA GLY A 112 4.96 -6.12 2.02
C GLY A 112 4.82 -6.37 3.52
N GLY A 113 5.67 -5.71 4.30
CA GLY A 113 5.54 -5.63 5.76
C GLY A 113 5.00 -4.28 6.23
N SER A 114 5.16 -4.00 7.52
CA SER A 114 4.61 -2.81 8.20
C SER A 114 5.11 -1.46 7.65
N ARG A 115 6.21 -1.48 6.90
CA ARG A 115 6.84 -0.28 6.31
C ARG A 115 6.77 -0.25 4.78
N SER A 116 6.01 -1.15 4.15
CA SER A 116 5.85 -1.21 2.69
C SER A 116 5.16 0.00 2.05
N GLY A 117 4.55 0.88 2.86
CA GLY A 117 3.69 1.97 2.40
C GLY A 117 2.26 1.54 2.06
N ALA A 118 2.01 0.24 1.85
CA ALA A 118 0.68 -0.31 1.54
C ALA A 118 -0.23 -0.40 2.77
N SER A 119 0.33 -0.52 3.98
CA SER A 119 -0.43 -0.68 5.24
C SER A 119 -1.46 0.42 5.42
N SER A 120 -1.07 1.69 5.19
CA SER A 120 -1.96 2.84 5.38
C SER A 120 -3.16 2.83 4.42
N LEU A 121 -2.97 2.35 3.18
CA LEU A 121 -4.03 2.23 2.20
C LEU A 121 -4.96 1.05 2.52
N ILE A 122 -4.40 -0.10 2.88
CA ILE A 122 -5.16 -1.30 3.29
C ILE A 122 -6.04 -0.98 4.50
N GLU A 123 -5.47 -0.35 5.52
CA GLU A 123 -6.18 0.02 6.74
C GLU A 123 -7.25 1.08 6.47
N ALA A 124 -6.95 2.10 5.64
CA ALA A 124 -7.94 3.09 5.23
C ALA A 124 -9.10 2.47 4.44
N ALA A 125 -8.85 1.39 3.68
CA ALA A 125 -9.87 0.64 2.95
C ALA A 125 -10.71 -0.29 3.86
N GLY A 126 -10.45 -0.30 5.18
CA GLY A 126 -11.13 -1.16 6.14
C GLY A 126 -10.59 -2.59 6.17
N GLY A 127 -9.43 -2.86 5.57
CA GLY A 127 -8.73 -4.14 5.67
C GLY A 127 -7.74 -4.18 6.83
N VAL A 128 -7.21 -5.36 7.15
CA VAL A 128 -6.08 -5.55 8.08
C VAL A 128 -4.85 -5.92 7.27
N ASP A 129 -3.73 -5.23 7.47
CA ASP A 129 -2.47 -5.60 6.81
C ASP A 129 -1.92 -6.92 7.38
N ALA A 130 -2.07 -7.99 6.61
CA ALA A 130 -1.66 -9.34 6.99
C ALA A 130 -0.14 -9.48 7.16
N GLY A 131 0.65 -8.73 6.38
CA GLY A 131 2.10 -8.73 6.47
C GLY A 131 2.56 -8.10 7.78
N LYS A 132 2.03 -6.91 8.09
CA LYS A 132 2.24 -6.23 9.39
C LYS A 132 1.83 -7.11 10.57
N GLU A 133 0.62 -7.66 10.57
CA GLU A 133 0.11 -8.51 11.67
C GLU A 133 0.88 -9.82 11.84
N SER A 134 1.47 -10.35 10.76
CA SER A 134 2.34 -11.53 10.85
C SER A 134 3.72 -11.24 11.48
N GLY A 135 4.01 -9.96 11.75
CA GLY A 135 5.26 -9.49 12.36
C GLY A 135 6.36 -9.15 11.35
N LEU A 136 6.04 -8.95 10.07
CA LEU A 136 7.01 -8.46 9.09
C LEU A 136 7.28 -6.97 9.33
N LYS A 137 8.43 -6.67 9.95
CA LYS A 137 8.85 -5.29 10.28
C LYS A 137 9.55 -4.56 9.12
N LYS A 138 10.12 -5.32 8.18
CA LYS A 138 10.81 -4.79 7.00
C LYS A 138 9.80 -4.20 6.02
N ASP A 139 10.28 -3.36 5.12
CA ASP A 139 9.47 -2.80 4.03
C ASP A 139 8.94 -3.95 3.16
N PHE A 140 9.85 -4.81 2.71
CA PHE A 140 9.55 -5.97 1.87
C PHE A 140 10.36 -7.19 2.30
N THR A 141 9.77 -8.37 2.14
CA THR A 141 10.43 -9.67 2.36
C THR A 141 10.16 -10.57 1.16
N ALA A 142 11.15 -11.35 0.72
CA ALA A 142 10.93 -12.33 -0.35
C ALA A 142 9.79 -13.29 0.03
N ILE A 143 8.93 -13.62 -0.93
CA ILE A 143 7.82 -14.54 -0.68
C ILE A 143 8.36 -15.93 -0.34
N THR A 144 7.93 -16.45 0.81
CA THR A 144 8.13 -17.84 1.22
C THR A 144 6.79 -18.44 1.64
N SER A 145 6.66 -19.76 1.53
CA SER A 145 5.45 -20.48 1.98
C SER A 145 5.18 -20.26 3.47
N GLU A 146 6.23 -20.14 4.29
CA GLU A 146 6.12 -19.87 5.72
C GLU A 146 5.57 -18.46 5.99
N ALA A 147 6.10 -17.43 5.32
CA ALA A 147 5.65 -16.05 5.49
C ALA A 147 4.18 -15.89 5.07
N LEU A 148 3.78 -16.51 3.95
CA LEU A 148 2.39 -16.49 3.48
C LEU A 148 1.45 -17.28 4.40
N ALA A 149 1.89 -18.44 4.91
CA ALA A 149 1.12 -19.23 5.86
C ALA A 149 0.89 -18.46 7.16
N LYS A 150 1.91 -17.76 7.67
CA LYS A 150 1.81 -16.94 8.87
C LYS A 150 0.93 -15.71 8.66
N ALA A 151 1.01 -15.06 7.51
CA ALA A 151 0.14 -13.94 7.16
C ALA A 151 -1.33 -14.37 7.02
N ALA A 152 -1.57 -15.56 6.46
CA ALA A 152 -2.89 -16.14 6.22
C ALA A 152 -3.89 -15.12 5.64
N PRO A 153 -3.57 -14.45 4.51
CA PRO A 153 -4.43 -13.41 3.96
C PRO A 153 -5.74 -13.98 3.42
N ASP A 154 -6.82 -13.23 3.60
CA ASP A 154 -8.14 -13.48 2.99
C ASP A 154 -8.26 -12.84 1.60
N VAL A 155 -7.43 -11.82 1.32
CA VAL A 155 -7.30 -11.16 0.01
C VAL A 155 -5.82 -10.89 -0.28
N ILE A 156 -5.40 -11.09 -1.53
CA ILE A 156 -4.07 -10.68 -2.01
C ILE A 156 -4.23 -9.40 -2.84
N LEU A 157 -3.60 -8.32 -2.40
CA LEU A 157 -3.50 -7.06 -3.15
C LEU A 157 -2.21 -7.06 -3.96
N VAL A 158 -2.33 -6.82 -5.26
CA VAL A 158 -1.19 -6.70 -6.19
C VAL A 158 -1.33 -5.43 -7.03
N MET A 159 -0.24 -4.99 -7.64
CA MET A 159 -0.30 -3.96 -8.67
C MET A 159 -0.71 -4.59 -10.00
N THR A 160 -1.52 -3.88 -10.80
CA THR A 160 -2.08 -4.42 -12.04
C THR A 160 -0.99 -4.92 -13.00
N LYS A 161 0.04 -4.12 -13.29
CA LYS A 161 1.14 -4.55 -14.18
C LYS A 161 1.99 -5.66 -13.54
N GLY A 162 2.09 -5.66 -12.21
CA GLY A 162 2.74 -6.75 -11.48
C GLY A 162 2.01 -8.08 -11.68
N LEU A 163 0.68 -8.09 -11.64
CA LEU A 163 -0.14 -9.27 -11.91
C LEU A 163 -0.01 -9.73 -13.38
N ASP A 164 -0.03 -8.80 -14.33
CA ASP A 164 0.18 -9.11 -15.74
C ASP A 164 1.56 -9.72 -16.00
N SER A 165 2.59 -9.25 -15.28
CA SER A 165 3.97 -9.76 -15.40
C SER A 165 4.12 -11.23 -15.00
N VAL A 166 3.16 -11.76 -14.25
CA VAL A 166 3.08 -13.19 -13.89
C VAL A 166 1.96 -13.91 -14.63
N HIS A 167 1.48 -13.37 -15.75
CA HIS A 167 0.42 -13.97 -16.57
C HIS A 167 -0.95 -14.08 -15.84
N GLY A 168 -1.27 -13.08 -15.03
CA GLY A 168 -2.57 -12.98 -14.38
C GLY A 168 -2.71 -13.86 -13.14
N VAL A 169 -3.96 -14.09 -12.72
CA VAL A 169 -4.29 -14.86 -11.51
C VAL A 169 -3.72 -16.28 -11.56
N GLU A 170 -3.72 -16.92 -12.73
CA GLU A 170 -3.19 -18.28 -12.87
C GLU A 170 -1.70 -18.38 -12.56
N GLY A 171 -0.88 -17.45 -13.04
CA GLY A 171 0.55 -17.49 -12.70
C GLY A 171 0.85 -16.94 -11.30
N LEU A 172 0.03 -16.04 -10.75
CA LEU A 172 0.08 -15.69 -9.33
C LEU A 172 -0.12 -16.92 -8.43
N LEU A 173 -1.09 -17.79 -8.75
CA LEU A 173 -1.35 -19.03 -7.99
C LEU A 173 -0.22 -20.06 -8.10
N LYS A 174 0.64 -19.97 -9.12
CA LYS A 174 1.82 -20.83 -9.28
C LYS A 174 2.99 -20.39 -8.38
N ILE A 175 2.95 -19.19 -7.81
CA ILE A 175 3.98 -18.74 -6.86
C ILE A 175 3.88 -19.61 -5.59
N PRO A 176 5.00 -20.20 -5.13
CA PRO A 176 5.00 -21.07 -3.95
C PRO A 176 4.32 -20.44 -2.73
N GLY A 177 3.39 -21.18 -2.12
CA GLY A 177 2.65 -20.75 -0.93
C GLY A 177 1.36 -19.97 -1.22
N VAL A 178 1.23 -19.34 -2.40
CA VAL A 178 0.07 -18.48 -2.70
C VAL A 178 -1.23 -19.29 -2.73
N ALA A 179 -1.26 -20.38 -3.50
CA ALA A 179 -2.45 -21.23 -3.63
C ALA A 179 -2.90 -21.88 -2.31
N GLN A 180 -2.00 -21.98 -1.32
CA GLN A 180 -2.31 -22.59 -0.02
C GLN A 180 -2.97 -21.61 0.95
N THR A 181 -2.84 -20.29 0.73
CA THR A 181 -3.49 -19.25 1.54
C THR A 181 -5.01 -19.23 1.36
N PRO A 182 -5.80 -18.69 2.31
CA PRO A 182 -7.23 -18.48 2.12
C PRO A 182 -7.54 -17.66 0.85
N ALA A 183 -6.80 -16.58 0.61
CA ALA A 183 -6.92 -15.77 -0.61
C ALA A 183 -6.70 -16.58 -1.88
N GLY A 184 -5.65 -17.41 -1.94
CA GLY A 184 -5.34 -18.25 -3.09
C GLY A 184 -6.41 -19.32 -3.35
N ARG A 185 -6.87 -20.01 -2.29
CA ARG A 185 -7.93 -21.03 -2.38
C ARG A 185 -9.24 -20.47 -2.91
N HIS A 186 -9.59 -19.25 -2.50
CA HIS A 186 -10.82 -18.58 -2.94
C HIS A 186 -10.61 -17.63 -4.12
N ARG A 187 -9.40 -17.59 -4.70
CA ARG A 187 -9.03 -16.70 -5.81
C ARG A 187 -9.38 -15.23 -5.56
N ARG A 188 -9.23 -14.77 -4.31
CA ARG A 188 -9.55 -13.41 -3.88
C ARG A 188 -8.35 -12.50 -4.10
N ILE A 189 -8.27 -11.95 -5.31
CA ILE A 189 -7.20 -11.06 -5.74
C ILE A 189 -7.80 -9.67 -5.96
N ALA A 190 -7.20 -8.66 -5.33
CA ALA A 190 -7.49 -7.25 -5.57
C ALA A 190 -6.33 -6.62 -6.34
N THR A 191 -6.63 -5.68 -7.23
CA THR A 191 -5.62 -4.96 -8.00
C THR A 191 -5.71 -3.47 -7.75
N ILE A 192 -4.55 -2.82 -7.83
CA ILE A 192 -4.42 -1.37 -7.83
C ILE A 192 -3.53 -0.94 -8.98
N ASP A 193 -3.88 0.19 -9.61
CA ASP A 193 -3.04 0.80 -10.63
C ASP A 193 -1.66 1.18 -10.07
N ASP A 194 -0.61 0.86 -10.82
CA ASP A 194 0.77 1.02 -10.40
C ASP A 194 1.16 2.47 -10.09
N GLY A 195 0.54 3.44 -10.78
CA GLY A 195 0.83 4.86 -10.61
C GLY A 195 0.19 5.48 -9.35
N VAL A 196 -0.59 4.69 -8.62
CA VAL A 196 -1.44 5.19 -7.54
C VAL A 196 -0.91 4.83 -6.16
N LEU A 197 -0.42 3.58 -5.97
CA LEU A 197 -0.12 3.02 -4.65
C LEU A 197 0.93 3.85 -3.87
N LEU A 198 1.81 4.57 -4.57
CA LEU A 198 2.95 5.27 -3.98
C LEU A 198 2.84 6.80 -4.00
N ASN A 199 1.84 7.37 -4.69
CA ASN A 199 1.86 8.79 -5.05
C ASN A 199 0.66 9.60 -4.50
N TYR A 200 -0.05 9.06 -3.50
CA TYR A 200 -1.19 9.66 -2.75
C TYR A 200 -1.59 11.06 -3.26
N GLY A 201 -2.54 11.10 -4.19
CA GLY A 201 -2.82 12.28 -5.00
C GLY A 201 -4.30 12.68 -4.99
N PRO A 202 -4.71 13.59 -5.89
CA PRO A 202 -6.10 14.05 -5.98
C PRO A 202 -7.13 12.96 -6.32
N ARG A 203 -6.69 11.73 -6.65
CA ARG A 203 -7.54 10.58 -6.97
C ARG A 203 -7.62 9.55 -5.85
N THR A 204 -7.00 9.80 -4.69
CA THR A 204 -6.97 8.83 -3.58
C THR A 204 -8.37 8.43 -3.12
N ASP A 205 -9.37 9.31 -3.23
CA ASP A 205 -10.76 8.98 -2.92
C ASP A 205 -11.34 7.87 -3.82
N GLN A 206 -11.10 7.94 -5.13
CA GLN A 206 -11.55 6.91 -6.08
C GLN A 206 -10.88 5.57 -5.79
N VAL A 207 -9.57 5.62 -5.59
CA VAL A 207 -8.73 4.45 -5.33
C VAL A 207 -9.14 3.75 -4.05
N LEU A 208 -9.40 4.53 -3.01
CA LEU A 208 -9.85 4.02 -1.73
C LEU A 208 -11.22 3.33 -1.87
N ARG A 209 -12.14 3.95 -2.61
CA ARG A 209 -13.47 3.38 -2.88
C ARG A 209 -13.36 2.06 -3.66
N ASP A 210 -12.54 2.03 -4.70
CA ASP A 210 -12.36 0.84 -5.55
C ASP A 210 -11.69 -0.29 -4.78
N LEU A 211 -10.65 0.01 -3.99
CA LEU A 211 -9.99 -1.00 -3.16
C LEU A 211 -10.94 -1.53 -2.08
N ALA A 212 -11.67 -0.66 -1.39
CA ALA A 212 -12.64 -1.07 -0.39
C ALA A 212 -13.72 -1.98 -1.00
N ALA A 213 -14.24 -1.63 -2.18
CA ALA A 213 -15.20 -2.47 -2.90
C ALA A 213 -14.63 -3.86 -3.21
N GLN A 214 -13.36 -3.94 -3.66
CA GLN A 214 -12.71 -5.21 -3.97
C GLN A 214 -12.46 -6.08 -2.74
N ILE A 215 -11.92 -5.53 -1.64
CA ILE A 215 -11.53 -6.34 -0.48
C ILE A 215 -12.72 -6.77 0.38
N HIS A 216 -13.81 -6.00 0.36
CA HIS A 216 -15.06 -6.31 1.06
C HIS A 216 -16.08 -7.05 0.18
N ALA A 217 -15.81 -7.23 -1.12
CA ALA A 217 -16.63 -8.09 -1.96
C ALA A 217 -16.65 -9.51 -1.37
N LYS A 218 -17.84 -9.96 -0.94
CA LYS A 218 -18.08 -11.36 -0.61
C LYS A 218 -17.88 -12.16 -1.90
N GLY A 219 -16.96 -13.12 -1.87
CA GLY A 219 -16.52 -13.86 -3.06
C GLY A 219 -17.72 -14.28 -3.92
N GLY A 220 -17.80 -13.69 -5.12
CA GLY A 220 -18.89 -13.96 -6.04
C GLY A 220 -19.18 -12.81 -7.00
N ARG A 221 -18.46 -12.78 -8.12
CA ARG A 221 -19.14 -12.86 -9.43
C ARG A 221 -18.16 -13.40 -10.49
N PRO A 222 -18.61 -14.33 -11.35
CA PRO A 222 -17.80 -14.94 -12.43
C PRO A 222 -17.17 -13.93 -13.37
#